data_AF-A0A7C3H467-F1
#
_entry.id   AF-A0A7C3H467-F1
#
_cell.length_a   1.000
_cell.length_b   1.000
_cell.length_c   1.000
_cell.angle_alpha   90.00
_cell.angle_beta   90.00
_cell.angle_gamma   90.00
#
_symmetry.space_group_name_H-M   'P 1'
#
loop_
_entity.id
_entity.type
_entity.pdbx_description
1 polymer ?
#
loop_
_entity_poly.entity_id
_entity_poly.type
_entity_poly.pdbx_seq_one_letter_code
_entity_poly.pdbx_strand_id
1 'polypeptide(L)'
;MLKQFKPSDLVVEVVNGEPYKYYPLGEHVVMAPGVCGGRPTFKYTRLEVEIVLVDLKAGYSIDDVIVDFQRSNLTKEAVQEAIDLAQEAFLTSSKSALPAAV
;
A
#
# COMPACT_ATOMS: atom_id res chain seq x y z
N MET A 1 -14.53 -1.49 -14.76
CA MET A 1 -13.95 -2.76 -15.25
C MET A 1 -12.94 -3.20 -14.21
N LEU A 2 -13.09 -4.39 -13.62
CA LEU A 2 -12.17 -4.91 -12.61
C LEU A 2 -10.75 -4.92 -13.19
N LYS A 3 -9.84 -4.10 -12.65
CA LYS A 3 -8.47 -4.59 -12.54
C LYS A 3 -8.55 -5.60 -11.42
N GLN A 4 -8.68 -6.89 -11.76
CA GLN A 4 -8.14 -7.89 -10.84
C GLN A 4 -6.77 -7.36 -10.41
N PHE A 5 -6.45 -7.41 -9.12
CA PHE A 5 -5.06 -7.38 -8.67
C PHE A 5 -4.36 -8.59 -9.33
N LYS A 6 -4.07 -8.48 -10.63
CA LYS A 6 -2.98 -9.20 -11.24
C LYS A 6 -1.80 -8.65 -10.47
N PRO A 7 -1.03 -9.50 -9.75
CA PRO A 7 0.31 -9.08 -9.38
C PRO A 7 0.91 -8.60 -10.69
N SER A 8 1.12 -7.29 -10.82
CA SER A 8 1.96 -6.77 -11.88
C SER A 8 3.25 -7.56 -11.80
N ASP A 9 3.79 -7.96 -12.94
CA ASP A 9 5.00 -8.78 -13.02
C ASP A 9 6.04 -8.30 -12.00
N LEU A 10 6.74 -9.25 -11.38
CA LEU A 10 7.78 -8.95 -10.40
C LEU A 10 8.72 -7.87 -10.97
N VAL A 11 8.72 -6.69 -10.37
CA VAL A 11 9.65 -5.63 -10.72
C VAL A 11 10.95 -5.88 -9.98
N VAL A 12 12.06 -5.78 -10.70
CA VAL A 12 13.40 -5.85 -10.15
C VAL A 12 14.14 -4.60 -10.58
N GLU A 13 14.51 -3.76 -9.62
CA GLU A 13 15.31 -2.56 -9.83
C GLU A 13 16.53 -2.56 -8.91
N VAL A 14 17.54 -1.76 -9.24
CA VAL A 14 18.73 -1.62 -8.40
C VAL A 14 18.63 -0.32 -7.61
N VAL A 15 18.62 -0.42 -6.28
CA VAL A 15 18.56 0.72 -5.36
C VAL A 15 19.80 0.65 -4.47
N ASN A 16 20.63 1.69 -4.49
CA ASN A 16 21.89 1.75 -3.72
C ASN A 16 22.82 0.54 -3.96
N GLY A 17 22.82 -0.02 -5.18
CA GLY A 17 23.64 -1.17 -5.54
C GLY A 17 23.03 -2.54 -5.21
N GLU A 18 21.89 -2.58 -4.51
CA GLU A 18 21.21 -3.82 -4.13
C GLU A 18 19.92 -4.03 -4.95
N PRO A 19 19.55 -5.29 -5.26
CA PRO A 19 18.31 -5.59 -5.98
C PRO A 19 17.09 -5.38 -5.08
N TYR A 20 16.22 -4.46 -5.47
CA TYR A 20 14.90 -4.26 -4.88
C TYR A 20 13.84 -4.96 -5.72
N LYS A 21 13.23 -6.00 -5.15
CA LYS A 21 12.23 -6.86 -5.78
C LYS A 21 10.85 -6.63 -5.17
N TYR A 22 9.87 -6.24 -5.98
CA TYR A 22 8.52 -5.94 -5.48
C TYR A 22 7.43 -6.19 -6.53
N TYR A 23 6.22 -6.38 -6.03
CA TYR A 23 4.99 -6.37 -6.80
C TYR A 23 4.30 -5.01 -6.58
N PRO A 24 4.19 -4.16 -7.60
CA PRO A 24 3.41 -2.94 -7.51
C PRO A 24 1.96 -3.21 -7.10
N LEU A 25 1.44 -2.43 -6.15
CA LEU A 25 0.00 -2.33 -5.89
C LEU A 25 -0.58 -1.02 -6.43
N GLY A 26 0.25 0.02 -6.49
CA GLY A 26 0.02 1.29 -7.14
C GLY A 26 1.36 1.93 -7.53
N GLU A 27 1.38 3.25 -7.68
CA GLU A 27 2.58 4.03 -7.95
C GLU A 27 3.46 4.16 -6.69
N HIS A 28 2.83 4.26 -5.51
CA HIS A 28 3.48 4.52 -4.23
C HIS A 28 3.42 3.35 -3.25
N VAL A 29 2.53 2.39 -3.45
CA VAL A 29 2.36 1.22 -2.57
C VAL A 29 2.77 -0.05 -3.29
N VAL A 30 3.58 -0.88 -2.62
CA VAL A 30 4.13 -2.12 -3.18
C VAL A 30 4.16 -3.25 -2.16
N MET A 31 4.27 -4.49 -2.63
CA MET A 31 4.58 -5.66 -1.81
C MET A 31 5.97 -6.20 -2.19
N ALA A 32 6.95 -6.01 -1.32
CA ALA A 32 8.31 -6.52 -1.53
C ALA A 32 8.57 -7.71 -0.60
N PRO A 33 8.74 -8.95 -1.10
CA PRO A 33 8.92 -10.13 -0.24
C PRO A 33 10.07 -10.01 0.78
N GLY A 34 11.13 -9.26 0.45
CA GLY A 34 12.26 -8.99 1.35
C GLY A 34 12.07 -7.84 2.34
N VAL A 35 10.92 -7.14 2.30
CA VAL A 35 10.61 -5.99 3.17
C VAL A 35 9.36 -6.32 3.98
N CYS A 36 9.44 -6.16 5.31
CA CYS A 36 8.31 -6.38 6.23
C CYS A 36 7.51 -7.68 5.97
N GLY A 37 8.19 -8.76 5.56
CA GLY A 37 7.57 -10.06 5.28
C GLY A 37 6.64 -10.07 4.06
N GLY A 38 6.79 -9.12 3.12
CA GLY A 38 5.94 -9.03 1.92
C GLY A 38 4.62 -8.30 2.13
N ARG A 39 4.37 -7.74 3.31
CA ARG A 39 3.19 -6.89 3.55
C ARG A 39 3.27 -5.59 2.73
N PRO A 40 2.13 -4.95 2.43
CA PRO A 40 2.12 -3.66 1.71
C PRO A 40 2.93 -2.59 2.45
N THR A 41 3.87 -1.98 1.74
CA THR A 41 4.70 -0.87 2.22
C THR A 41 4.65 0.29 1.23
N PHE A 42 4.93 1.50 1.70
CA PHE A 42 5.23 2.60 0.79
C PHE A 42 6.57 2.34 0.08
N LYS A 43 6.59 2.49 -1.23
CA LYS A 43 7.74 2.23 -2.10
C LYS A 43 8.98 2.96 -1.58
N TYR A 44 10.13 2.29 -1.59
CA TYR A 44 11.40 2.82 -1.06
C TYR A 44 11.44 3.06 0.46
N THR A 45 10.49 2.53 1.21
CA THR A 45 10.48 2.62 2.67
C THR A 45 10.37 1.25 3.31
N ARG A 46 10.56 1.20 4.63
CA ARG A 46 10.13 0.07 5.48
C ARG A 46 8.90 0.44 6.31
N LEU A 47 8.10 1.40 5.84
CA LEU A 47 6.87 1.84 6.48
C LEU A 47 5.71 1.03 5.90
N GLU A 48 5.10 0.21 6.75
CA GLU A 48 3.95 -0.60 6.38
C GLU A 48 2.71 0.29 6.26
N VAL A 49 1.87 0.02 5.25
CA VAL A 49 0.63 0.76 5.03
C VAL A 49 -0.31 0.64 6.24
N GLU A 50 -0.31 -0.51 6.93
CA GLU A 50 -1.10 -0.74 8.14
C GLU A 50 -0.83 0.30 9.22
N ILE A 51 0.44 0.69 9.44
CA ILE A 51 0.80 1.67 10.46
C ILE A 51 0.16 3.04 10.16
N VAL A 52 0.24 3.48 8.91
CA VAL A 52 -0.40 4.75 8.49
C VAL A 52 -1.92 4.67 8.60
N LEU A 53 -2.54 3.55 8.22
CA LEU A 53 -3.99 3.37 8.37
C LEU A 53 -4.43 3.33 9.84
N VAL A 54 -3.60 2.85 10.76
CA VAL A 54 -3.85 2.89 12.20
C VAL A 54 -3.91 4.33 12.71
N ASP A 55 -2.98 5.20 12.29
CA ASP A 55 -2.99 6.61 12.68
C ASP A 55 -4.21 7.33 12.10
N LEU A 56 -4.50 7.13 10.81
CA LEU A 56 -5.70 7.71 10.19
C LEU A 56 -6.99 7.24 10.90
N LYS A 57 -7.07 5.95 11.27
CA LYS A 57 -8.18 5.41 12.07
C LYS A 57 -8.27 6.06 13.45
N ALA A 58 -7.15 6.41 14.07
CA ALA A 58 -7.12 7.09 15.36
C ALA A 58 -7.50 8.59 15.26
N GLY A 59 -7.73 9.10 14.05
CA GLY A 59 -8.19 10.46 13.80
C GLY A 59 -7.08 11.45 13.47
N TYR A 60 -5.84 11.00 13.29
CA TYR A 60 -4.75 11.84 12.80
C TYR A 60 -5.05 12.30 11.37
N SER A 61 -4.72 13.55 11.05
CA SER A 61 -4.80 14.03 9.68
C SER A 61 -3.65 13.45 8.85
N ILE A 62 -3.78 13.49 7.53
CA ILE A 62 -2.68 13.09 6.63
C ILE A 62 -1.43 13.94 6.89
N ASP A 63 -1.60 15.23 7.21
CA ASP A 63 -0.48 16.12 7.47
C ASP A 63 0.23 15.75 8.79
N ASP A 64 -0.50 15.34 9.83
CA ASP A 64 0.09 14.82 11.08
C ASP A 64 0.90 13.55 10.83
N VAL A 65 0.35 12.61 10.06
CA VAL A 65 1.03 11.36 9.68
C VAL A 65 2.33 11.65 8.93
N ILE A 66 2.31 12.58 7.98
CA ILE A 66 3.53 12.97 7.23
C ILE A 66 4.58 13.56 8.17
N VAL A 67 4.17 14.36 9.15
CA VAL A 67 5.10 14.93 10.15
C VAL A 67 5.71 13.83 11.02
N ASP A 68 4.91 12.88 11.51
CA ASP A 68 5.38 11.77 12.33
C ASP A 68 6.35 10.86 11.57
N PHE A 69 6.11 10.66 10.27
CA PHE A 69 6.96 9.87 9.39
C PHE A 69 7.88 10.72 8.52
N GLN A 70 8.22 11.96 8.90
CA GLN A 70 9.03 12.88 8.07
C GLN A 70 10.44 12.38 7.71
N ARG A 71 10.94 11.37 8.45
CA ARG A 71 12.23 10.70 8.15
C ARG A 71 12.10 9.61 7.09
N SER A 72 10.87 9.24 6.75
CA SER A 72 10.55 8.42 5.58
C SER A 72 10.23 9.34 4.42
N ASN A 73 10.40 8.86 3.19
CA ASN A 73 9.99 9.59 1.98
C ASN A 73 8.46 9.49 1.75
N LEU A 74 7.66 9.46 2.82
CA LEU A 74 6.21 9.39 2.73
C LEU A 74 5.66 10.73 2.23
N THR A 75 4.82 10.68 1.21
CA THR A 75 4.16 11.87 0.65
C THR A 75 2.65 11.80 0.84
N LYS A 76 1.98 12.95 0.67
CA LYS A 76 0.52 13.04 0.76
C LYS A 76 -0.17 12.18 -0.29
N GLU A 77 0.39 12.15 -1.50
CA GLU A 77 -0.11 11.35 -2.62
C GLU A 77 0.01 9.85 -2.30
N ALA A 78 1.10 9.43 -1.67
CA ALA A 78 1.29 8.06 -1.24
C ALA A 78 0.25 7.64 -0.19
N VAL A 79 0.00 8.50 0.82
CA VAL A 79 -1.04 8.24 1.83
C VAL A 79 -2.42 8.19 1.18
N GLN A 80 -2.73 9.09 0.24
CA GLN A 80 -4.00 9.08 -0.47
C GLN A 80 -4.18 7.81 -1.31
N GLU A 81 -3.13 7.36 -2.03
CA GLU A 81 -3.17 6.09 -2.77
C GLU A 81 -3.46 4.91 -1.84
N ALA A 82 -2.85 4.86 -0.66
CA ALA A 82 -3.12 3.81 0.31
C ALA A 82 -4.59 3.80 0.79
N ILE A 83 -5.20 4.97 0.98
CA ILE A 83 -6.62 5.09 1.32
C ILE A 83 -7.50 4.58 0.17
N ASP A 84 -7.19 4.97 -1.07
CA ASP A 84 -7.95 4.57 -2.26
C ASP A 84 -7.88 3.05 -2.46
N LEU A 85 -6.69 2.45 -2.30
CA LEU A 85 -6.48 1.01 -2.36
C LEU A 85 -7.25 0.28 -1.24
N ALA A 86 -7.28 0.82 -0.02
CA ALA A 86 -8.03 0.25 1.08
C ALA A 86 -9.56 0.30 0.83
N GLN A 87 -10.05 1.42 0.30
CA GLN A 87 -11.45 1.57 -0.12
C GLN A 87 -11.82 0.54 -1.20
N GLU A 88 -10.99 0.40 -2.24
CA GLU A 88 -11.22 -0.57 -3.32
C GLU A 88 -11.24 -2.02 -2.78
N ALA A 89 -10.30 -2.36 -1.91
CA ALA A 89 -10.24 -3.68 -1.28
C ALA A 89 -11.50 -3.97 -0.44
N PHE A 90 -11.99 -2.98 0.32
CA PHE A 90 -13.22 -3.11 1.10
C PHE A 90 -14.46 -3.32 0.21
N LEU A 91 -14.60 -2.53 -0.86
CA LEU A 91 -15.71 -2.67 -1.81
C LEU A 91 -15.65 -3.98 -2.60
N THR A 92 -14.45 -4.50 -2.86
CA THR A 92 -14.26 -5.76 -3.60
C THR A 92 -14.57 -6.99 -2.74
N SER A 93 -14.07 -7.00 -1.51
CA SER A 93 -14.34 -8.07 -0.55
C SER A 93 -15.82 -8.14 -0.17
N SER A 94 -16.49 -7.00 0.00
CA SER A 94 -17.93 -6.96 0.30
C SER A 94 -18.81 -7.48 -0.84
N LYS A 95 -18.49 -7.19 -2.11
CA LYS A 95 -19.22 -7.74 -3.27
C LYS A 95 -19.16 -9.26 -3.32
N SER A 96 -17.99 -9.82 -2.97
CA SER A 96 -17.75 -11.27 -2.94
C SER A 96 -18.48 -11.97 -1.78
N ALA A 97 -18.97 -11.21 -0.80
CA ALA A 97 -19.69 -11.73 0.37
C ALA A 97 -21.21 -11.85 0.16
N LEU A 98 -21.75 -11.37 -0.96
CA LEU A 98 -23.15 -11.60 -1.30
C LEU A 98 -23.37 -13.10 -1.60
N PRO A 99 -24.44 -13.72 -1.07
CA PRO A 99 -24.76 -15.09 -1.44
C PRO A 99 -24.96 -15.17 -2.96
N ALA A 100 -24.36 -16.17 -3.59
CA ALA A 100 -24.71 -16.51 -4.97
C ALA A 100 -26.22 -16.70 -5.00
N ALA A 101 -26.92 -15.91 -5.83
CA ALA A 101 -28.37 -15.86 -5.88
C ALA A 101 -28.96 -17.28 -5.81
N VAL A 102 -29.82 -17.51 -4.82
CA VAL A 102 -30.65 -18.73 -4.69
C VAL A 102 -31.76 -18.67 -5.72
#